data_AF-X6MDA7-F1
#
_entry.id   AF-X6MDA7-F1
#
_cell.length_a   1.000
_cell.length_b   1.000
_cell.length_c   1.000
_cell.angle_alpha   90.00
_cell.angle_beta   90.00
_cell.angle_gamma   90.00
#
_symmetry.space_group_name_H-M   'P 1'
#
loop_
_entity.id
_entity.type
_entity.pdbx_description
1 polymer ?
#
loop_
_entity_poly.entity_id
_entity_poly.type
_entity_poly.pdbx_seq_one_letter_code
_entity_poly.pdbx_strand_id
1 'polypeptide(L)'
;MYTLVQYSFFKQKFNHFFFILHHQKTSQQKLKKLKNELKLINEKEEIQIIIHYWIRTLNIKLGWIKDFDKFVVNYAYTIFMFDTFRSSSKLIDTFTGHTSMVYSIDYSTFDDYQFICSGSDDTTVRLWDVDNNKQIKSFNKHLYEVDCVKFSSYHYYNHRQYVICSSSWDKTIRFWEFKHDCQLQIFKGHTRMFVVLNFHHLMV
;
A
#
# COMPACT_ATOMS: atom_id res chain seq x y z
N MET A 1 -1.03 -21.08 -31.20
CA MET A 1 -1.40 -19.88 -31.98
C MET A 1 -2.84 -19.41 -31.68
N TYR A 2 -3.82 -20.31 -31.55
CA TYR A 2 -5.22 -19.97 -31.23
C TYR A 2 -5.46 -19.30 -29.85
N THR A 3 -4.68 -19.64 -28.83
CA THR A 3 -4.84 -19.11 -27.46
C THR A 3 -4.38 -17.66 -27.29
N LEU A 4 -3.37 -17.22 -28.05
CA LEU A 4 -2.85 -15.84 -28.01
C LEU A 4 -3.76 -14.84 -28.75
N VAL A 5 -4.43 -15.29 -29.82
CA VAL A 5 -5.38 -14.47 -30.59
C VAL A 5 -6.69 -14.25 -29.84
N GLN A 6 -7.17 -15.25 -29.08
CA GLN A 6 -8.33 -15.09 -28.20
C GLN A 6 -8.03 -14.13 -27.05
N TYR A 7 -6.83 -14.20 -26.45
CA TYR A 7 -6.42 -13.33 -25.36
C TYR A 7 -6.31 -11.85 -25.79
N SER A 8 -5.74 -11.58 -26.98
CA SER A 8 -5.61 -10.21 -27.50
C SER A 8 -6.97 -9.59 -27.83
N PHE A 9 -7.89 -10.37 -28.40
CA PHE A 9 -9.25 -9.94 -28.71
C PHE A 9 -10.07 -9.65 -27.44
N PHE A 10 -9.90 -10.48 -26.39
CA PHE A 10 -10.52 -10.27 -25.09
C PHE A 10 -10.03 -8.98 -24.44
N LYS A 11 -8.71 -8.75 -24.45
CA LYS A 11 -8.06 -7.55 -23.90
C LYS A 11 -8.52 -6.26 -24.58
N GLN A 12 -8.71 -6.29 -25.90
CA GLN A 12 -9.09 -5.09 -26.68
C GLN A 12 -10.55 -4.66 -26.44
N LYS A 13 -11.48 -5.62 -26.36
CA LYS A 13 -12.90 -5.33 -26.04
C LYS A 13 -13.10 -4.89 -24.60
N PHE A 14 -12.33 -5.45 -23.66
CA PHE A 14 -12.43 -5.10 -22.23
C PHE A 14 -11.96 -3.66 -21.95
N ASN A 15 -10.87 -3.23 -22.59
CA ASN A 15 -10.33 -1.86 -22.42
C ASN A 15 -11.28 -0.78 -22.97
N HIS A 16 -11.98 -1.07 -24.06
CA HIS A 16 -12.97 -0.14 -24.65
C HIS A 16 -14.19 0.06 -23.73
N PHE A 17 -14.61 -1.00 -23.03
CA PHE A 17 -15.75 -0.95 -22.12
C PHE A 17 -15.45 -0.09 -20.87
N PHE A 18 -14.24 -0.22 -20.32
CA PHE A 18 -13.81 0.56 -19.15
C PHE A 18 -13.64 2.05 -19.44
N PHE A 19 -13.26 2.43 -20.67
CA PHE A 19 -13.11 3.82 -21.09
C PHE A 19 -14.44 4.59 -21.07
N ILE A 20 -15.55 3.94 -21.42
CA ILE A 20 -16.89 4.54 -21.45
C ILE A 20 -17.43 4.78 -20.03
N LEU A 21 -17.15 3.86 -19.10
CA LEU A 21 -17.62 3.94 -17.71
C LEU A 21 -16.92 5.06 -16.92
N HIS A 22 -15.70 5.41 -17.30
CA HIS A 22 -14.88 6.41 -16.58
C HIS A 22 -15.34 7.87 -16.83
N HIS A 23 -16.25 8.10 -17.78
CA HIS A 23 -16.62 9.44 -18.25
C HIS A 23 -17.77 10.11 -17.47
N GLN A 24 -18.31 9.51 -16.41
CA GLN A 24 -19.43 10.06 -15.63
C GLN A 24 -19.11 10.29 -14.13
N LYS A 25 -18.89 11.58 -13.83
CA LYS A 25 -19.19 12.31 -12.57
C LYS A 25 -18.36 12.07 -11.28
N THR A 26 -17.57 13.12 -11.00
CA THR A 26 -17.22 13.76 -9.71
C THR A 26 -18.47 14.27 -8.94
N SER A 27 -18.49 14.59 -7.64
CA SER A 27 -17.63 14.36 -6.46
C SER A 27 -18.40 14.86 -5.21
N GLN A 28 -18.20 14.23 -4.05
CA GLN A 28 -17.98 14.88 -2.73
C GLN A 28 -17.48 13.79 -1.75
N GLN A 29 -16.45 14.10 -0.95
CA GLN A 29 -15.42 13.13 -0.51
C GLN A 29 -15.88 11.99 0.42
N LYS A 30 -16.96 12.11 1.19
CA LYS A 30 -17.56 10.94 1.92
C LYS A 30 -18.33 9.99 0.99
N LEU A 31 -19.03 10.56 0.02
CA LEU A 31 -19.68 9.83 -1.07
C LEU A 31 -18.65 9.20 -2.01
N LYS A 32 -17.44 9.76 -2.11
CA LYS A 32 -16.36 9.24 -2.96
C LYS A 32 -15.78 7.95 -2.40
N LYS A 33 -15.55 7.87 -1.08
CA LYS A 33 -15.11 6.64 -0.40
C LYS A 33 -16.18 5.54 -0.49
N LEU A 34 -17.43 5.86 -0.17
CA LEU A 34 -18.56 4.92 -0.27
C LEU A 34 -18.85 4.50 -1.71
N LYS A 35 -18.76 5.42 -2.69
CA LYS A 35 -18.84 5.08 -4.12
C LYS A 35 -17.68 4.22 -4.57
N ASN A 36 -16.47 4.44 -4.06
CA ASN A 36 -15.32 3.62 -4.41
C ASN A 36 -15.43 2.22 -3.78
N GLU A 37 -15.92 2.11 -2.54
CA GLU A 37 -16.20 0.83 -1.88
C GLU A 37 -17.34 0.08 -2.58
N LEU A 38 -18.44 0.76 -2.92
CA LEU A 38 -19.54 0.21 -3.72
C LEU A 38 -19.07 -0.20 -5.12
N LYS A 39 -18.22 0.61 -5.75
CA LYS A 39 -17.63 0.28 -7.06
C LYS A 39 -16.73 -0.95 -6.96
N LEU A 40 -15.92 -1.06 -5.91
CA LEU A 40 -15.05 -2.21 -5.67
C LEU A 40 -15.86 -3.48 -5.38
N ILE A 41 -16.96 -3.37 -4.63
CA ILE A 41 -17.91 -4.47 -4.39
C ILE A 41 -18.57 -4.88 -5.71
N ASN A 42 -19.02 -3.91 -6.51
CA ASN A 42 -19.64 -4.18 -7.80
C ASN A 42 -18.66 -4.83 -8.79
N GLU A 43 -17.40 -4.36 -8.83
CA GLU A 43 -16.34 -4.99 -9.63
C GLU A 43 -16.02 -6.40 -9.15
N LYS A 44 -16.00 -6.65 -7.83
CA LYS A 44 -15.83 -8.00 -7.26
C LYS A 44 -16.97 -8.93 -7.67
N GLU A 45 -18.21 -8.45 -7.58
CA GLU A 45 -19.40 -9.22 -7.98
C GLU A 45 -19.42 -9.49 -9.49
N GLU A 46 -19.10 -8.50 -10.32
CA GLU A 46 -18.99 -8.65 -11.78
C GLU A 46 -17.91 -9.66 -12.17
N ILE A 47 -16.72 -9.58 -11.56
CA ILE A 47 -15.62 -10.54 -11.79
C ILE A 47 -16.04 -11.94 -11.34
N GLN A 48 -16.73 -12.06 -10.20
CA GLN A 48 -17.22 -13.34 -9.72
C GLN A 48 -18.25 -13.95 -10.68
N ILE A 49 -19.17 -13.15 -11.22
CA ILE A 49 -20.15 -13.58 -12.23
C ILE A 49 -19.43 -14.05 -13.51
N ILE A 50 -18.42 -13.32 -13.98
CA ILE A 50 -17.63 -13.68 -15.15
C ILE A 50 -16.90 -15.02 -14.92
N ILE A 51 -16.27 -15.21 -13.77
CA ILE A 51 -15.57 -16.46 -13.43
C ILE A 51 -16.56 -17.64 -13.40
N HIS A 52 -17.71 -17.48 -12.74
CA HIS A 52 -18.74 -18.52 -12.69
C HIS A 52 -19.29 -18.84 -14.09
N TYR A 53 -19.50 -17.82 -14.92
CA TYR A 53 -19.92 -17.98 -16.30
C TYR A 53 -18.91 -18.82 -17.12
N TRP A 54 -17.61 -18.57 -16.96
CA TRP A 54 -16.57 -19.32 -17.66
C TRP A 54 -16.42 -20.74 -17.15
N ILE A 55 -16.51 -20.98 -15.84
CA ILE A 55 -16.51 -22.33 -15.25
C ILE A 55 -17.66 -23.16 -15.84
N ARG A 56 -18.85 -22.57 -15.92
CA ARG A 56 -20.04 -23.21 -16.50
C ARG A 56 -19.89 -23.47 -18.00
N THR A 57 -19.40 -22.49 -18.75
CA THR A 57 -19.24 -22.58 -20.22
C THR A 57 -18.16 -23.59 -20.62
N LEU A 58 -17.07 -23.67 -19.88
CA LEU A 58 -15.95 -24.58 -20.15
C LEU A 58 -16.11 -25.97 -19.52
N ASN A 59 -17.23 -26.21 -18.82
CA ASN A 59 -17.59 -27.49 -18.22
C ASN A 59 -16.49 -28.05 -17.28
N ILE A 60 -15.79 -27.16 -16.58
CA ILE A 60 -14.67 -27.50 -15.72
C ILE A 60 -15.23 -28.12 -14.43
N LYS A 61 -15.06 -29.44 -14.24
CA LYS A 61 -15.43 -30.13 -13.00
C LYS A 61 -14.29 -30.04 -11.98
N LEU A 62 -14.33 -29.05 -11.11
CA LEU A 62 -13.40 -28.91 -10.00
C LEU A 62 -14.02 -29.52 -8.74
N GLY A 63 -13.89 -30.84 -8.62
CA GLY A 63 -14.42 -31.59 -7.48
C GLY A 63 -13.39 -31.83 -6.38
N TRP A 64 -13.91 -32.05 -5.17
CA TRP A 64 -13.35 -32.76 -3.99
C TRP A 64 -12.97 -31.93 -2.75
N ILE A 65 -12.96 -30.59 -2.81
CA ILE A 65 -12.77 -29.75 -1.60
C ILE A 65 -13.99 -28.86 -1.42
N LYS A 66 -14.63 -28.92 -0.25
CA LYS A 66 -15.69 -27.98 0.15
C LYS A 66 -15.09 -26.58 0.08
N ASP A 67 -15.77 -25.66 -0.61
CA ASP A 67 -15.31 -24.28 -0.88
C ASP A 67 -14.14 -24.12 -1.87
N PHE A 68 -13.81 -25.15 -2.67
CA PHE A 68 -12.76 -25.04 -3.71
C PHE A 68 -13.02 -23.91 -4.71
N ASP A 69 -14.28 -23.74 -5.13
CA ASP A 69 -14.68 -22.64 -6.02
C ASP A 69 -14.36 -21.26 -5.42
N LYS A 70 -14.47 -21.11 -4.09
CA LYS A 70 -14.11 -19.88 -3.38
C LYS A 70 -12.60 -19.62 -3.40
N PHE A 71 -11.79 -20.67 -3.31
CA PHE A 71 -10.33 -20.56 -3.44
C PHE A 71 -9.92 -20.18 -4.85
N VAL A 72 -10.52 -20.80 -5.87
CA VAL A 72 -10.24 -20.48 -7.28
C VAL A 72 -10.64 -19.06 -7.60
N VAL A 73 -11.81 -18.61 -7.15
CA VAL A 73 -12.25 -17.22 -7.31
C VAL A 73 -11.29 -16.27 -6.62
N ASN A 74 -10.88 -16.54 -5.37
CA ASN A 74 -9.90 -15.71 -4.67
C ASN A 74 -8.54 -15.66 -5.38
N TYR A 75 -8.08 -16.80 -5.90
CA TYR A 75 -6.78 -16.90 -6.58
C TYR A 75 -6.80 -16.25 -7.97
N ALA A 76 -7.87 -16.44 -8.74
CA ALA A 76 -8.08 -15.74 -9.99
C ALA A 76 -8.25 -14.24 -9.77
N TYR A 77 -8.96 -13.84 -8.71
CA TYR A 77 -9.12 -12.45 -8.30
C TYR A 77 -7.78 -11.81 -7.93
N THR A 78 -6.93 -12.49 -7.14
CA THR A 78 -5.61 -11.96 -6.75
C THR A 78 -4.69 -11.81 -7.96
N ILE A 79 -4.67 -12.79 -8.87
CA ILE A 79 -3.90 -12.70 -10.13
C ILE A 79 -4.43 -11.56 -11.01
N PHE A 80 -5.75 -11.49 -11.21
CA PHE A 80 -6.36 -10.46 -12.06
C PHE A 80 -6.17 -9.06 -11.49
N MET A 81 -6.30 -8.89 -10.17
CA MET A 81 -5.98 -7.63 -9.48
C MET A 81 -4.52 -7.24 -9.68
N PHE A 82 -3.60 -8.19 -9.59
CA PHE A 82 -2.18 -7.94 -9.78
C PHE A 82 -1.85 -7.55 -11.23
N ASP A 83 -2.42 -8.23 -12.22
CA ASP A 83 -2.25 -7.91 -13.63
C ASP A 83 -2.90 -6.57 -14.00
N THR A 84 -4.04 -6.25 -13.38
CA THR A 84 -4.72 -4.95 -13.52
C THR A 84 -3.88 -3.84 -12.90
N PHE A 85 -3.32 -4.04 -11.72
CA PHE A 85 -2.39 -3.11 -11.07
C PHE A 85 -1.14 -2.88 -11.92
N ARG A 86 -0.52 -3.96 -12.43
CA ARG A 86 0.66 -3.90 -13.29
C ARG A 86 0.39 -3.21 -14.63
N SER A 87 -0.79 -3.40 -15.19
CA SER A 87 -1.18 -2.77 -16.48
C SER A 87 -1.56 -1.30 -16.32
N SER A 88 -1.87 -0.85 -15.10
CA SER A 88 -2.32 0.52 -14.79
C SER A 88 -1.31 1.33 -13.97
N SER A 89 -0.10 0.81 -13.73
CA SER A 89 0.93 1.50 -12.94
C SER A 89 1.49 2.72 -13.69
N LYS A 90 0.70 3.78 -13.74
CA LYS A 90 1.13 5.12 -14.12
C LYS A 90 1.79 5.75 -12.90
N LEU A 91 2.99 6.31 -13.06
CA LEU A 91 3.61 7.15 -12.03
C LEU A 91 2.66 8.33 -11.75
N ILE A 92 2.16 8.40 -10.51
CA ILE A 92 1.20 9.42 -10.09
C ILE A 92 1.95 10.63 -9.54
N ASP A 93 2.86 10.39 -8.60
CA ASP A 93 3.62 11.43 -7.90
C ASP A 93 5.06 10.99 -7.65
N THR A 94 5.96 11.95 -7.44
CA THR A 94 7.36 11.73 -7.07
C THR A 94 7.73 12.63 -5.90
N PHE A 95 8.15 12.02 -4.79
CA PHE A 95 8.63 12.72 -3.61
C PHE A 95 10.15 12.87 -3.70
N THR A 96 10.62 14.09 -3.98
CA THR A 96 12.05 14.40 -4.05
C THR A 96 12.50 15.14 -2.80
N GLY A 97 13.70 14.80 -2.32
CA GLY A 97 14.31 15.53 -1.21
C GLY A 97 15.46 14.80 -0.57
N HIS A 98 15.39 13.47 -0.45
CA HIS A 98 16.54 12.67 0.02
C HIS A 98 17.75 12.88 -0.89
N THR A 99 18.93 13.01 -0.28
CA THR A 99 20.18 13.27 -1.03
C THR A 99 20.96 11.99 -1.36
N SER A 100 20.52 10.84 -0.84
CA SER A 100 21.11 9.52 -1.11
C SER A 100 20.01 8.45 -1.19
N MET A 101 20.39 7.17 -1.30
CA MET A 101 19.47 6.04 -1.43
C MET A 101 18.43 6.02 -0.31
N VAL A 102 17.18 5.72 -0.67
CA VAL A 102 16.10 5.47 0.27
C VAL A 102 16.04 3.96 0.52
N TYR A 103 16.25 3.54 1.76
CA TYR A 103 16.27 2.13 2.15
C TYR A 103 14.92 1.61 2.62
N SER A 104 14.08 2.50 3.17
CA SER A 104 12.82 2.10 3.77
C SER A 104 11.74 3.13 3.56
N ILE A 105 10.52 2.64 3.32
CA ILE A 105 9.30 3.45 3.26
C ILE A 105 8.19 2.76 4.04
N ASP A 106 7.27 3.57 4.56
CA ASP A 106 6.02 3.09 5.14
C ASP A 106 4.90 4.07 4.83
N TYR A 107 3.69 3.55 4.69
CA TYR A 107 2.48 4.33 4.41
C TYR A 107 1.48 4.13 5.54
N SER A 108 0.85 5.21 5.99
CA SER A 108 -0.23 5.13 6.95
C SER A 108 -1.29 6.18 6.69
N THR A 109 -2.51 5.85 7.12
CA THR A 109 -3.66 6.75 7.07
C THR A 109 -4.12 7.04 8.48
N PHE A 110 -4.19 8.32 8.84
CA PHE A 110 -4.65 8.75 10.15
C PHE A 110 -5.70 9.85 9.99
N ASP A 111 -6.87 9.70 10.60
CA ASP A 111 -7.99 10.65 10.55
C ASP A 111 -8.26 11.23 9.14
N ASP A 112 -8.34 10.36 8.13
CA ASP A 112 -8.53 10.67 6.70
C ASP A 112 -7.35 11.37 5.99
N TYR A 113 -6.23 11.61 6.68
CA TYR A 113 -4.98 12.09 6.06
C TYR A 113 -4.07 10.93 5.70
N GLN A 114 -3.36 11.09 4.58
CA GLN A 114 -2.45 10.07 4.05
C GLN A 114 -1.00 10.51 4.17
N PHE A 115 -0.19 9.68 4.83
CA PHE A 115 1.21 9.99 5.08
C PHE A 115 2.13 8.88 4.59
N ILE A 116 3.28 9.29 4.07
CA ILE A 116 4.41 8.40 3.81
C ILE A 116 5.56 8.82 4.71
N CYS A 117 6.25 7.87 5.31
CA CYS A 117 7.57 8.13 5.90
C CYS A 117 8.65 7.35 5.15
N SER A 118 9.85 7.91 5.10
CA SER A 118 11.00 7.32 4.41
C SER A 118 12.28 7.46 5.23
N GLY A 119 13.11 6.43 5.22
CA GLY A 119 14.45 6.40 5.83
C GLY A 119 15.52 6.20 4.76
N SER A 120 16.63 6.91 4.90
CA SER A 120 17.67 6.99 3.85
C SER A 120 19.08 6.90 4.41
N ASP A 121 20.00 6.56 3.52
CA ASP A 121 21.45 6.70 3.63
C ASP A 121 21.90 8.13 3.96
N ASP A 122 21.08 9.15 3.64
CA ASP A 122 21.35 10.55 4.00
C ASP A 122 21.21 10.85 5.51
N THR A 123 21.07 9.80 6.34
CA THR A 123 20.87 9.85 7.80
C THR A 123 19.54 10.48 8.24
N THR A 124 18.63 10.77 7.30
CA THR A 124 17.35 11.41 7.61
C THR A 124 16.17 10.45 7.54
N VAL A 125 15.18 10.73 8.39
CA VAL A 125 13.81 10.23 8.23
C VAL A 125 12.96 11.38 7.73
N ARG A 126 12.21 11.20 6.64
CA ARG A 126 11.31 12.21 6.11
C ARG A 126 9.86 11.77 6.21
N LEU A 127 8.99 12.75 6.40
CA LEU A 127 7.54 12.58 6.44
C LEU A 127 6.92 13.41 5.32
N TRP A 128 6.05 12.78 4.55
CA TRP A 128 5.42 13.33 3.36
C TRP A 128 3.91 13.30 3.50
N ASP A 129 3.27 14.38 3.05
CA ASP A 129 1.84 14.47 2.82
C ASP A 129 1.56 13.96 1.40
N VAL A 130 0.76 12.91 1.28
CA VAL A 130 0.43 12.32 -0.02
C VAL A 130 -0.55 13.19 -0.79
N ASP A 131 -1.52 13.81 -0.11
CA ASP A 131 -2.58 14.58 -0.77
C ASP A 131 -2.01 15.90 -1.33
N ASN A 132 -1.02 16.48 -0.64
CA ASN A 132 -0.38 17.73 -1.05
C ASN A 132 0.95 17.52 -1.81
N ASN A 133 1.41 16.27 -1.95
CA ASN A 133 2.71 15.91 -2.52
C ASN A 133 3.87 16.77 -1.96
N LYS A 134 3.90 16.94 -0.64
CA LYS A 134 4.84 17.85 0.05
C LYS A 134 5.53 17.15 1.20
N GLN A 135 6.81 17.50 1.41
CA GLN A 135 7.49 17.14 2.63
C GLN A 135 6.91 17.96 3.79
N ILE A 136 6.40 17.27 4.81
CA ILE A 136 5.95 17.88 6.06
C ILE A 136 7.14 18.08 6.98
N LYS A 137 8.02 17.07 7.06
CA LYS A 137 9.08 17.03 8.07
C LYS A 137 10.30 16.23 7.66
N SER A 138 11.43 16.58 8.26
CA SER A 138 12.67 15.82 8.20
C SER A 138 13.28 15.72 9.59
N PHE A 139 13.73 14.52 9.96
CA PHE A 139 14.40 14.21 11.21
C PHE A 139 15.83 13.80 10.89
N ASN A 140 16.79 14.59 11.33
CA ASN A 140 18.22 14.47 10.99
C ASN A 140 19.10 14.19 12.21
N LYS A 141 18.57 13.51 13.24
CA LYS A 141 19.34 13.23 14.46
C LYS A 141 20.03 11.88 14.48
N HIS A 142 19.80 11.01 13.49
CA HIS A 142 20.58 9.80 13.34
C HIS A 142 22.00 10.16 12.89
N LEU A 143 22.99 9.43 13.36
CA LEU A 143 24.40 9.70 13.04
C LEU A 143 24.89 8.91 11.82
N TYR A 144 24.13 7.89 11.43
CA TYR A 144 24.42 6.97 10.34
C TYR A 144 23.12 6.65 9.58
N GLU A 145 23.23 5.82 8.56
CA GLU A 145 22.18 5.43 7.64
C GLU A 145 20.94 4.90 8.37
N VAL A 146 19.75 5.24 7.85
CA VAL A 146 18.47 4.76 8.39
C VAL A 146 17.98 3.57 7.56
N ASP A 147 18.06 2.38 8.15
CA ASP A 147 17.69 1.13 7.48
C ASP A 147 16.19 0.88 7.42
N CYS A 148 15.46 1.32 8.44
CA CYS A 148 14.05 0.98 8.59
C CYS A 148 13.29 2.15 9.19
N VAL A 149 12.11 2.41 8.64
CA VAL A 149 11.13 3.35 9.15
C VAL A 149 9.75 2.70 9.15
N LYS A 150 8.96 2.92 10.21
CA LYS A 150 7.60 2.39 10.35
C LYS A 150 6.71 3.32 11.17
N PHE A 151 5.44 3.44 10.77
CA PHE A 151 4.43 4.10 11.58
C PHE A 151 3.96 3.18 12.72
N SER A 152 3.79 3.73 13.91
CA SER A 152 3.27 2.99 15.06
C SER A 152 1.76 3.17 15.19
N SER A 153 1.02 2.14 14.81
CA SER A 153 -0.43 2.12 14.95
C SER A 153 -0.87 2.05 16.43
N TYR A 154 -0.10 1.35 17.26
CA TYR A 154 -0.30 1.26 18.71
C TYR A 154 -0.40 2.64 19.38
N HIS A 155 0.57 3.53 19.14
CA HIS A 155 0.59 4.86 19.78
C HIS A 155 -0.58 5.74 19.29
N TYR A 156 -0.99 5.56 18.04
CA TYR A 156 -2.11 6.28 17.48
C TYR A 156 -3.45 5.82 18.09
N TYR A 157 -3.70 4.51 18.17
CA TYR A 157 -4.98 4.00 18.68
C TYR A 157 -5.12 4.10 20.20
N ASN A 158 -4.02 3.94 20.95
CA ASN A 158 -4.07 3.97 22.42
C ASN A 158 -3.87 5.38 23.01
N HIS A 159 -3.08 6.23 22.35
CA HIS A 159 -2.69 7.53 22.90
C HIS A 159 -2.99 8.71 21.97
N ARG A 160 -3.58 8.47 20.78
CA ARG A 160 -3.82 9.50 19.75
C ARG A 160 -2.55 10.26 19.36
N GLN A 161 -1.41 9.57 19.37
CA GLN A 161 -0.11 10.10 19.02
C GLN A 161 0.34 9.57 17.66
N TYR A 162 0.88 10.46 16.84
CA TYR A 162 1.38 10.11 15.52
C TYR A 162 2.87 9.84 15.62
N VAL A 163 3.22 8.57 15.73
CA VAL A 163 4.58 8.15 16.05
C VAL A 163 5.19 7.37 14.90
N ILE A 164 6.40 7.77 14.51
CA ILE A 164 7.25 7.05 13.57
C ILE A 164 8.38 6.42 14.37
N CYS A 165 8.68 5.16 14.13
CA CYS A 165 9.88 4.52 14.63
C CYS A 165 10.91 4.38 13.52
N SER A 166 12.17 4.61 13.84
CA SER A 166 13.29 4.38 12.93
C SER A 166 14.44 3.65 13.60
N SER A 167 15.13 2.81 12.84
CA SER A 167 16.38 2.17 13.24
C SER A 167 17.51 2.55 12.30
N SER A 168 18.70 2.74 12.86
CA SER A 168 19.89 3.19 12.14
C SER A 168 21.13 2.37 12.51
N TRP A 169 22.13 2.44 11.64
CA TRP A 169 23.49 1.94 11.89
C TRP A 169 24.19 2.62 13.07
N ASP A 170 23.63 3.73 13.57
CA ASP A 170 24.08 4.38 14.81
C ASP A 170 23.77 3.58 16.10
N LYS A 171 23.25 2.36 15.95
CA LYS A 171 22.87 1.43 17.03
C LYS A 171 21.75 1.97 17.91
N THR A 172 20.97 2.93 17.39
CA THR A 172 19.82 3.50 18.06
C THR A 172 18.50 3.20 17.33
N ILE A 173 17.45 3.05 18.14
CA ILE A 173 16.07 3.13 17.68
C ILE A 173 15.48 4.42 18.22
N ARG A 174 14.81 5.19 17.35
CA ARG A 174 14.23 6.49 17.71
C ARG A 174 12.75 6.52 17.41
N PHE A 175 12.00 7.11 18.33
CA PHE A 175 10.57 7.39 18.17
C PHE A 175 10.35 8.88 17.96
N TRP A 176 9.63 9.22 16.91
CA TRP A 176 9.37 10.59 16.46
C TRP A 176 7.88 10.88 16.55
N GLU A 177 7.49 11.83 17.40
CA GLU A 177 6.14 12.38 17.37
C GLU A 177 6.13 13.63 16.52
N PHE A 178 5.38 13.61 15.43
CA PHE A 178 5.44 14.71 14.46
C PHE A 178 4.37 15.78 14.63
N LYS A 179 3.31 15.53 15.40
CA LYS A 179 2.26 16.53 15.68
C LYS A 179 2.74 17.67 16.58
N HIS A 180 3.52 17.35 17.61
CA HIS A 180 4.02 18.32 18.60
C HIS A 180 5.52 18.62 18.48
N ASP A 181 6.19 18.11 17.44
CA ASP A 181 7.61 18.31 17.17
C ASP A 181 8.57 17.82 18.27
N CYS A 182 8.27 16.65 18.82
CA CYS A 182 9.06 16.07 19.90
C CYS A 182 9.63 14.71 19.50
N GLN A 183 10.92 14.50 19.78
CA GLN A 183 11.46 13.15 19.81
C GLN A 183 11.07 12.52 21.14
N LEU A 184 10.28 11.44 21.09
CA LEU A 184 9.70 10.84 22.30
C LEU A 184 10.71 9.98 23.06
N GLN A 185 11.44 9.13 22.35
CA GLN A 185 12.28 8.13 22.99
C GLN A 185 13.48 7.72 22.13
N ILE A 186 14.57 7.34 22.80
CA ILE A 186 15.78 6.78 22.20
C ILE A 186 16.13 5.51 22.95
N PHE A 187 16.21 4.40 22.21
CA PHE A 187 16.80 3.16 22.72
C PHE A 187 18.22 3.02 22.18
N LYS A 188 19.18 2.87 23.08
CA LYS A 188 20.61 2.65 22.77
C LYS A 188 21.00 1.25 23.25
N GLY A 189 21.91 0.60 22.52
CA GLY A 189 22.45 -0.71 22.93
C GLY A 189 22.09 -1.87 22.00
N HIS A 190 21.50 -1.59 20.84
CA HIS A 190 21.26 -2.63 19.83
C HIS A 190 22.59 -2.99 19.16
N THR A 191 23.10 -4.19 19.44
CA THR A 191 24.43 -4.65 19.01
C THR A 191 24.46 -5.28 17.62
N ARG A 192 23.31 -5.54 16.98
CA ARG A 192 23.24 -6.11 15.61
C ARG A 192 22.03 -5.65 14.78
N MET A 193 22.30 -5.59 13.47
CA MET A 193 21.53 -5.16 12.29
C MET A 193 20.14 -5.81 12.05
N PHE A 194 19.66 -6.69 12.94
CA PHE A 194 18.45 -7.52 12.72
C PHE A 194 17.15 -6.93 13.29
N VAL A 195 17.10 -5.64 13.58
CA VAL A 195 15.91 -5.00 14.21
C VAL A 195 14.68 -5.02 13.28
N VAL A 196 14.87 -5.16 11.97
CA VAL A 196 13.81 -5.19 10.95
C VAL A 196 12.74 -6.27 11.22
N LEU A 197 13.10 -7.41 11.81
CA LEU A 197 12.16 -8.50 12.06
C LEU A 197 11.28 -8.30 13.31
N ASN A 198 11.68 -7.45 14.26
CA ASN A 198 10.95 -7.29 15.54
C ASN A 198 9.98 -6.10 15.57
N PHE A 199 10.06 -5.16 14.63
CA PHE A 199 9.13 -4.03 14.61
C PHE A 199 7.68 -4.44 14.34
N HIS A 200 7.48 -5.52 13.58
CA HIS A 200 6.14 -5.98 13.24
C HIS A 200 5.33 -6.38 14.49
N HIS A 201 6.00 -6.81 15.56
CA HIS A 201 5.38 -7.24 16.82
C HIS A 201 5.26 -6.12 17.86
N LEU A 202 6.03 -5.03 17.72
CA LEU A 202 6.02 -3.86 18.62
C LEU A 202 5.02 -2.77 18.21
N MET A 203 4.41 -2.88 17.02
CA MET A 203 3.58 -1.81 16.44
C MET A 203 2.13 -2.19 16.10
N VAL A 204 1.70 -3.39 16.50
CA VAL A 204 0.29 -3.86 16.46
C VAL A 204 -0.31 -3.73 17.85
#